data_AF-A0A7S1S389-F1
#
_entry.id   AF-A0A7S1S389-F1
#
_cell.length_a   1.000
_cell.length_b   1.000
_cell.length_c   1.000
_cell.angle_alpha   90.00
_cell.angle_beta   90.00
_cell.angle_gamma   90.00
#
_symmetry.space_group_name_H-M   'P 1'
#
loop_
_entity.id
_entity.type
_entity.pdbx_description
1 polymer ?
#
loop_
_entity_poly.entity_id
_entity_poly.type
_entity_poly.pdbx_seq_one_letter_code
_entity_poly.pdbx_strand_id
1 'polypeptide(L)'
;LAASLGLKSAEQAIFGQLALLIPLCLIRTVRHLEIPNLVADLLILSGLGVVIQHHLQLLWSRGIDTTVVAFRPTTCGITIGTLIYTFEGIPLLLPIRNSMQDPEQFLPLFSWVFLGIACFFLVFSLLGYLCLGATARTVVLLNLPPHSALTVATRSFYMLALILGLPLMFL
;
A
#
# COMPACT_ATOMS: atom_id res chain seq x y z
N LEU A 1 -15.06 5.70 -12.57
CA LEU A 1 -14.75 6.45 -11.33
C LEU A 1 -14.67 7.96 -11.59
N ALA A 2 -13.87 8.43 -12.54
CA ALA A 2 -13.89 9.85 -12.97
C ALA A 2 -15.27 10.29 -13.51
N ALA A 3 -15.91 9.43 -14.32
CA ALA A 3 -17.23 9.70 -14.88
C ALA A 3 -18.40 9.63 -13.87
N SER A 4 -18.24 8.95 -12.73
CA SER A 4 -19.29 8.82 -11.71
C SER A 4 -19.29 9.94 -10.67
N LEU A 5 -18.29 10.84 -10.72
CA LEU A 5 -18.10 11.94 -9.78
C LEU A 5 -18.26 13.33 -10.43
N GLY A 6 -18.71 13.41 -11.69
CA GLY A 6 -18.90 14.70 -12.39
C GLY A 6 -17.60 15.46 -12.70
N LEU A 7 -16.43 14.85 -12.49
CA LEU A 7 -15.12 15.41 -12.81
C LEU A 7 -14.85 15.21 -14.31
N LYS A 8 -14.86 16.30 -15.07
CA LYS A 8 -14.77 16.28 -16.55
C LYS A 8 -13.36 15.99 -17.07
N SER A 9 -12.32 16.12 -16.25
CA SER A 9 -10.91 15.85 -16.63
C SER A 9 -10.10 15.37 -15.42
N ALA A 10 -9.16 14.45 -15.64
CA ALA A 10 -8.24 13.94 -14.60
C ALA A 10 -7.48 15.08 -13.90
N GLU A 11 -7.25 16.18 -14.62
CA GLU A 11 -6.61 17.40 -14.13
C GLU A 11 -7.36 18.02 -12.96
N GLN A 12 -8.70 18.05 -12.98
CA GLN A 12 -9.51 18.65 -11.91
C GLN A 12 -9.37 17.87 -10.59
N ALA A 13 -9.23 16.54 -10.68
CA ALA A 13 -8.98 15.71 -9.51
C ALA A 13 -7.58 15.97 -8.93
N ILE A 14 -6.57 16.13 -9.81
CA ILE A 14 -5.19 16.45 -9.40
C ILE A 14 -5.11 17.83 -8.75
N PHE A 15 -5.74 18.86 -9.34
CA PHE A 15 -5.77 20.20 -8.74
C PHE A 15 -6.51 20.24 -7.40
N GLY A 16 -7.61 19.50 -7.25
CA GLY A 16 -8.31 19.36 -5.98
C GLY A 16 -7.46 18.66 -4.90
N GLN A 17 -6.72 17.61 -5.28
CA GLN A 17 -5.79 16.93 -4.38
C GLN A 17 -4.65 17.85 -3.94
N LEU A 18 -4.05 18.61 -4.86
CA LEU A 18 -3.00 19.58 -4.54
C LEU A 18 -3.50 20.68 -3.60
N ALA A 19 -4.70 21.22 -3.84
CA ALA A 19 -5.29 22.26 -2.99
C ALA A 19 -5.54 21.76 -1.55
N LEU A 20 -5.85 20.47 -1.38
CA LEU A 20 -6.00 19.84 -0.08
C LEU A 20 -4.64 19.50 0.58
N LEU A 21 -3.66 19.05 -0.21
CA LEU A 21 -2.34 18.62 0.27
C LEU A 21 -1.49 19.79 0.76
N ILE A 22 -1.50 20.94 0.07
CA ILE A 22 -0.70 22.12 0.44
C ILE A 22 -0.90 22.54 1.90
N PRO A 23 -2.14 22.80 2.40
CA PRO A 23 -2.35 23.17 3.80
C PRO A 23 -2.05 22.02 4.77
N LEU A 24 -2.23 20.76 4.36
CA LEU A 24 -1.92 19.59 5.18
C LEU A 24 -0.41 19.42 5.40
N CYS A 25 0.41 19.61 4.37
CA CYS A 25 1.88 19.57 4.48
C CYS A 25 2.47 20.76 5.25
N LEU A 26 1.72 21.86 5.40
CA LEU A 26 2.12 23.02 6.20
C LEU A 26 2.01 22.76 7.72
N ILE A 27 1.29 21.71 8.13
CA ILE A 27 1.19 21.29 9.54
C ILE A 27 2.43 20.47 9.90
N ARG A 28 3.43 21.13 10.50
CA ARG A 28 4.72 20.51 10.88
C ARG A 28 4.67 19.66 12.17
N THR A 29 3.50 19.46 12.77
CA THR A 29 3.39 18.79 14.07
C THR A 29 2.92 17.35 13.90
N VAL A 30 3.87 16.40 13.96
CA VAL A 30 3.64 14.93 13.91
C VAL A 30 2.47 14.50 14.79
N ARG A 31 2.39 15.05 16.01
CA ARG A 31 1.44 14.64 17.06
C ARG A 31 -0.05 14.71 16.68
N HIS A 32 -0.42 15.56 15.73
CA HIS A 32 -1.82 15.70 15.30
C HIS A 32 -2.16 14.83 14.07
N LEU A 33 -1.14 14.26 13.41
CA LEU A 33 -1.27 13.45 12.19
C LEU A 33 -1.30 11.95 12.48
N GLU A 34 -0.94 11.51 13.69
CA GLU A 34 -0.92 10.10 14.10
C GLU A 34 -2.31 9.44 14.01
N ILE A 35 -3.38 10.11 14.46
CA ILE A 35 -4.74 9.55 14.44
C ILE A 35 -5.28 9.40 13.00
N PRO A 36 -5.24 10.44 12.13
CA PRO A 36 -5.61 10.29 10.73
C PRO A 36 -4.79 9.21 10.00
N ASN A 37 -3.48 9.13 10.29
CA ASN A 37 -2.61 8.12 9.68
C ASN A 37 -2.98 6.70 10.14
N LEU A 38 -3.28 6.51 11.42
CA LEU A 38 -3.76 5.21 11.93
C LEU A 38 -5.06 4.78 11.26
N VAL A 39 -5.99 5.71 11.04
CA VAL A 39 -7.24 5.44 10.29
C VAL A 39 -6.91 5.06 8.84
N ALA A 40 -5.97 5.77 8.20
CA ALA A 40 -5.52 5.44 6.86
C ALA A 40 -4.92 4.03 6.78
N ASP A 41 -4.07 3.65 7.74
CA ASP A 41 -3.47 2.32 7.82
C ASP A 41 -4.54 1.22 7.95
N LEU A 42 -5.56 1.44 8.79
CA LEU A 42 -6.69 0.50 8.91
C LEU A 42 -7.47 0.37 7.60
N LEU A 43 -7.69 1.47 6.87
CA LEU A 43 -8.35 1.43 5.57
C LEU A 43 -7.51 0.67 4.54
N ILE A 44 -6.18 0.86 4.52
CA ILE A 44 -5.25 0.12 3.65
C ILE A 44 -5.31 -1.38 3.98
N LEU A 45 -5.21 -1.74 5.25
CA LEU A 45 -5.29 -3.14 5.71
C LEU A 45 -6.63 -3.78 5.33
N SER A 46 -7.74 -3.05 5.44
CA SER A 46 -9.06 -3.55 5.03
C SER A 46 -9.10 -3.85 3.52
N GLY A 47 -8.54 -2.97 2.70
CA GLY A 47 -8.47 -3.18 1.25
C GLY A 47 -7.55 -4.33 0.87
N LEU A 48 -6.46 -4.51 1.62
CA LEU A 48 -5.56 -5.64 1.46
C LEU A 48 -6.24 -6.97 1.83
N GLY A 49 -7.06 -6.98 2.87
CA GLY A 49 -7.87 -8.14 3.25
C GLY A 49 -8.80 -8.60 2.14
N VAL A 50 -9.47 -7.66 1.45
CA VAL A 50 -10.31 -7.95 0.27
C VAL A 50 -9.49 -8.58 -0.86
N VAL A 51 -8.29 -8.05 -1.12
CA VAL A 51 -7.40 -8.59 -2.15
C VAL A 51 -6.96 -10.01 -1.80
N ILE A 52 -6.54 -10.26 -0.56
CA ILE A 52 -6.15 -11.60 -0.09
C ILE A 52 -7.32 -12.57 -0.23
N GLN A 53 -8.51 -12.18 0.20
CA GLN A 53 -9.71 -13.01 0.05
C GLN A 53 -9.96 -13.37 -1.42
N HIS A 54 -9.84 -12.39 -2.34
CA HIS A 54 -10.01 -12.64 -3.76
C HIS A 54 -8.94 -13.59 -4.33
N HIS A 55 -7.67 -13.39 -3.95
CA HIS A 55 -6.59 -14.29 -4.37
C HIS A 55 -6.81 -15.72 -3.85
N LEU A 56 -7.21 -15.89 -2.60
CA LEU A 56 -7.51 -17.20 -2.03
C LEU A 56 -8.67 -17.88 -2.76
N GLN A 57 -9.75 -17.16 -3.06
CA GLN A 57 -10.86 -17.69 -3.86
C GLN A 57 -10.42 -18.10 -5.27
N LEU A 58 -9.54 -17.33 -5.90
CA LEU A 58 -8.99 -17.65 -7.21
C LEU A 58 -8.12 -18.91 -7.15
N LEU A 59 -7.28 -19.02 -6.11
CA LEU A 59 -6.43 -20.19 -5.87
C LEU A 59 -7.25 -21.46 -5.61
N TRP A 60 -8.32 -21.37 -4.81
CA TRP A 60 -9.20 -22.52 -4.56
C TRP A 60 -9.98 -22.96 -5.80
N SER A 61 -10.38 -22.02 -6.66
CA SER A 61 -11.21 -22.34 -7.83
C SER A 61 -10.41 -22.77 -9.06
N ARG A 62 -9.21 -22.20 -9.27
CA ARG A 62 -8.39 -22.43 -10.47
C ARG A 62 -7.05 -23.10 -10.19
N GLY A 63 -6.63 -23.19 -8.93
CA GLY A 63 -5.29 -23.66 -8.58
C GLY A 63 -4.21 -22.63 -8.90
N ILE A 64 -2.96 -23.10 -8.91
CA ILE A 64 -1.80 -22.27 -9.27
C ILE A 64 -1.83 -21.98 -10.77
N ASP A 65 -1.63 -20.72 -11.15
CA ASP A 65 -1.60 -20.31 -12.54
C ASP A 65 -0.41 -20.94 -13.29
N THR A 66 -0.68 -21.49 -14.48
CA THR A 66 0.34 -22.19 -15.30
C THR A 66 1.45 -21.29 -15.84
N THR A 67 1.29 -19.97 -15.79
CA THR A 67 2.28 -18.99 -16.28
C THR A 67 3.27 -18.53 -15.21
N VAL A 68 3.17 -19.11 -14.01
CA VAL A 68 4.13 -18.90 -12.91
C VAL A 68 5.50 -19.43 -13.32
N VAL A 69 6.51 -18.56 -13.28
CA VAL A 69 7.90 -18.89 -13.56
C VAL A 69 8.72 -18.47 -12.35
N ALA A 70 9.57 -19.37 -11.84
CA ALA A 70 10.36 -19.13 -10.64
C ALA A 70 11.32 -17.93 -10.79
N PHE A 71 11.89 -17.74 -11.99
CA PHE A 71 12.81 -16.63 -12.24
C PHE A 71 12.66 -16.09 -13.66
N ARG A 72 12.54 -14.76 -13.77
CA ARG A 72 12.48 -14.05 -15.04
C ARG A 72 13.49 -12.88 -15.01
N PRO A 73 14.59 -12.94 -15.80
CA PRO A 73 15.63 -11.91 -15.77
C PRO A 73 15.11 -10.51 -16.13
N THR A 74 14.16 -10.44 -17.06
CA THR A 74 13.62 -9.15 -17.57
C THR A 74 12.83 -8.37 -16.52
N THR A 75 12.24 -9.04 -15.53
CA THR A 75 11.48 -8.39 -14.45
C THR A 75 12.30 -8.18 -13.18
N CYS A 76 13.51 -8.74 -13.11
CA CYS A 76 14.39 -8.67 -11.95
C CYS A 76 14.63 -7.22 -11.49
N GLY A 77 14.90 -6.30 -12.43
CA GLY A 77 15.12 -4.88 -12.10
C GLY A 77 13.90 -4.21 -11.47
N ILE A 78 12.70 -4.49 -11.98
CA ILE A 78 11.45 -3.94 -11.41
C ILE A 78 11.20 -4.53 -10.02
N THR A 79 11.46 -5.82 -9.82
CA THR A 79 11.34 -6.48 -8.52
C THR A 79 12.29 -5.86 -7.49
N ILE A 80 13.57 -5.70 -7.83
CA ILE A 80 14.56 -5.09 -6.95
C ILE A 80 14.19 -3.63 -6.64
N GLY A 81 13.82 -2.84 -7.66
CA GLY A 81 13.39 -1.46 -7.47
C GLY A 81 12.18 -1.33 -6.54
N THR A 82 11.20 -2.23 -6.69
CA THR A 82 10.01 -2.26 -5.83
C THR A 82 10.36 -2.64 -4.39
N LEU A 83 11.27 -3.60 -4.19
CA LEU A 83 11.74 -4.01 -2.87
C LEU A 83 12.48 -2.85 -2.17
N ILE A 84 13.41 -2.19 -2.85
CA ILE A 84 14.15 -1.04 -2.28
C ILE A 84 13.18 0.09 -1.93
N TYR A 85 12.25 0.43 -2.82
CA TYR A 85 11.25 1.47 -2.59
C TYR A 85 10.33 1.17 -1.40
N THR A 86 10.00 -0.10 -1.16
CA THR A 86 9.19 -0.52 0.00
C THR A 86 9.87 -0.20 1.34
N PHE A 87 11.20 -0.10 1.37
CA PHE A 87 11.99 0.21 2.56
C PHE A 87 12.47 1.67 2.62
N GLU A 88 11.87 2.59 1.84
CA GLU A 88 12.22 4.02 1.86
C GLU A 88 11.94 4.68 3.23
N GLY A 89 11.19 4.05 4.14
CA GLY A 89 10.88 4.58 5.48
C GLY A 89 12.05 4.63 6.49
N ILE A 90 13.26 4.18 6.11
CA ILE A 90 14.46 4.18 6.99
C ILE A 90 14.79 5.55 7.62
N PRO A 91 14.67 6.70 6.92
CA PRO A 91 14.93 8.01 7.52
C PRO A 91 14.04 8.35 8.72
N LEU A 92 12.84 7.76 8.78
CA LEU A 92 11.89 7.97 9.88
C LEU A 92 12.26 7.21 11.16
N LEU A 93 13.23 6.28 11.09
CA LEU A 93 13.66 5.48 12.24
C LEU A 93 14.25 6.33 13.37
N LEU A 94 14.96 7.41 13.05
CA LEU A 94 15.57 8.28 14.06
C LEU A 94 14.51 9.09 14.84
N PRO A 95 13.55 9.77 14.19
CA PRO A 95 12.41 10.35 14.89
C PRO A 95 11.62 9.36 15.74
N ILE A 96 11.36 8.13 15.24
CA ILE A 96 10.66 7.08 15.98
C ILE A 96 11.45 6.65 17.21
N ARG A 97 12.77 6.45 17.08
CA ARG A 97 13.63 6.10 18.22
C ARG A 97 13.60 7.19 19.30
N ASN A 98 13.60 8.46 18.90
CA ASN A 98 13.58 9.59 19.82
C ASN A 98 12.21 9.77 20.52
N SER A 99 11.13 9.20 19.99
CA SER A 99 9.79 9.24 20.61
C SER A 99 9.48 8.02 21.48
N MET A 100 10.34 6.99 21.50
CA MET A 100 10.17 5.83 22.37
C MET A 100 10.44 6.18 23.84
N GLN A 101 9.65 5.59 24.73
CA GLN A 101 9.88 5.67 26.18
C GLN A 101 11.27 5.11 26.56
N ASP A 102 11.66 3.99 25.94
CA ASP A 102 12.97 3.34 26.15
C ASP A 102 13.73 3.18 24.81
N PRO A 103 14.58 4.15 24.41
CA PRO A 103 15.29 4.11 23.13
C PRO A 103 16.31 2.96 22.98
N GLU A 104 16.71 2.33 24.08
CA GLU A 104 17.62 1.17 24.07
C GLU A 104 16.94 -0.11 23.55
N GLN A 105 15.62 -0.21 23.69
CA GLN A 105 14.83 -1.33 23.19
C GLN A 105 14.46 -1.19 21.70
N PHE A 106 14.86 -0.08 21.06
CA PHE A 106 14.52 0.20 19.66
C PHE A 106 15.01 -0.88 18.69
N LEU A 107 16.29 -1.27 18.78
CA LEU A 107 16.88 -2.26 17.85
C LEU A 107 16.21 -3.64 17.90
N PRO A 108 16.00 -4.27 19.07
CA PRO A 108 15.33 -5.57 19.11
C PRO A 108 13.88 -5.48 18.63
N LEU A 109 13.13 -4.43 19.01
CA LEU A 109 11.76 -4.23 18.55
C LEU A 109 11.69 -4.03 17.02
N PHE A 110 12.55 -3.15 16.50
CA PHE A 110 12.65 -2.88 15.07
C PHE A 110 12.95 -4.17 14.29
N SER A 111 13.86 -5.01 14.78
CA SER A 111 14.22 -6.27 14.11
C SER A 111 13.04 -7.23 14.00
N TRP A 112 12.26 -7.39 15.08
CA TRP A 112 11.06 -8.25 15.07
C TRP A 112 9.97 -7.72 14.14
N VAL A 113 9.69 -6.41 14.20
CA VAL A 113 8.69 -5.77 13.34
C VAL A 113 9.11 -5.86 11.88
N PHE A 114 10.37 -5.56 11.58
CA PHE A 114 10.92 -5.64 10.23
C PHE A 114 10.83 -7.05 9.66
N LEU A 115 11.20 -8.07 10.46
CA LEU A 115 11.08 -9.47 10.07
C LEU A 115 9.61 -9.85 9.78
N GLY A 116 8.69 -9.40 10.63
CA GLY A 116 7.25 -9.64 10.45
C GLY A 116 6.72 -9.03 9.15
N ILE A 117 7.04 -7.77 8.88
CA ILE A 117 6.62 -7.06 7.65
C ILE A 117 7.25 -7.69 6.41
N ALA A 118 8.53 -8.05 6.47
CA ALA A 118 9.21 -8.72 5.36
C ALA A 118 8.57 -10.08 5.04
N CYS A 119 8.27 -10.88 6.07
CA CYS A 119 7.57 -12.16 5.91
C CYS A 119 6.17 -11.95 5.31
N PHE A 120 5.43 -10.96 5.83
CA PHE A 120 4.11 -10.61 5.33
C PHE A 120 4.14 -10.25 3.84
N PHE A 121 5.04 -9.36 3.42
CA PHE A 121 5.16 -8.99 2.01
C PHE A 121 5.60 -10.15 1.14
N LEU A 122 6.51 -11.00 1.58
CA LEU A 122 6.91 -12.20 0.83
C LEU A 122 5.72 -13.14 0.60
N VAL A 123 4.95 -13.45 1.65
CA VAL A 123 3.78 -14.32 1.54
C VAL A 123 2.70 -13.67 0.66
N PHE A 124 2.42 -12.39 0.86
CA PHE A 124 1.42 -11.66 0.10
C PHE A 124 1.78 -11.58 -1.40
N SER A 125 3.02 -11.24 -1.73
CA SER A 125 3.52 -11.17 -3.10
C SER A 125 3.55 -12.54 -3.76
N LEU A 126 3.98 -13.59 -3.03
CA LEU A 126 3.97 -14.95 -3.53
C LEU A 126 2.54 -15.42 -3.83
N LEU A 127 1.60 -15.22 -2.90
CA LEU A 127 0.20 -15.57 -3.10
C LEU A 127 -0.39 -14.86 -4.32
N GLY A 128 -0.15 -13.55 -4.46
CA GLY A 128 -0.61 -12.80 -5.63
C GLY A 128 -0.05 -13.35 -6.94
N TYR A 129 1.25 -13.66 -6.97
CA TYR A 129 1.89 -14.21 -8.17
C TYR A 129 1.40 -15.61 -8.53
N LEU A 130 1.19 -16.48 -7.54
CA LEU A 130 0.66 -17.84 -7.76
C LEU A 130 -0.77 -17.81 -8.33
N CYS A 131 -1.58 -16.83 -7.95
CA CYS A 131 -2.96 -16.72 -8.40
C CYS A 131 -3.13 -16.04 -9.77
N LEU A 132 -2.30 -15.04 -10.08
CA LEU A 132 -2.46 -14.18 -11.26
C LEU A 132 -1.45 -14.47 -12.38
N GLY A 133 -0.34 -15.14 -12.06
CA GLY A 133 0.74 -15.46 -12.98
C GLY A 133 1.23 -14.22 -13.75
N ALA A 134 1.36 -14.36 -15.08
CA ALA A 134 1.81 -13.31 -15.98
C ALA A 134 0.82 -12.14 -16.17
N THR A 135 -0.43 -12.29 -15.71
CA THR A 135 -1.46 -11.23 -15.83
C THR A 135 -1.47 -10.26 -14.65
N ALA A 136 -0.63 -10.50 -13.64
CA ALA A 136 -0.51 -9.66 -12.46
C ALA A 136 -0.14 -8.22 -12.85
N ARG A 137 -1.04 -7.27 -12.60
CA ARG A 137 -0.78 -5.85 -12.75
C ARG A 137 0.00 -5.32 -11.54
N THR A 138 0.86 -4.33 -11.78
CA THR A 138 1.68 -3.66 -10.76
C THR A 138 0.85 -3.09 -9.61
N VAL A 139 -0.33 -2.54 -9.92
CA VAL A 139 -1.28 -2.06 -8.89
C VAL A 139 -2.23 -3.18 -8.55
N VAL A 140 -2.09 -3.74 -7.35
CA VAL A 140 -2.82 -4.95 -6.95
C VAL A 140 -4.35 -4.76 -6.94
N LEU A 141 -4.84 -3.57 -6.61
CA LEU A 141 -6.28 -3.24 -6.61
C LEU A 141 -6.90 -3.26 -8.02
N LEU A 142 -6.08 -3.16 -9.08
CA LEU A 142 -6.55 -3.25 -10.46
C LEU A 142 -6.74 -4.69 -10.92
N ASN A 143 -6.21 -5.67 -10.19
CA ASN A 143 -6.45 -7.09 -10.45
C ASN A 143 -7.84 -7.55 -9.96
N LEU A 144 -8.51 -6.76 -9.10
CA LEU A 144 -9.88 -7.02 -8.66
C LEU A 144 -10.91 -6.76 -9.79
N PRO A 145 -12.02 -7.52 -9.84
CA PRO A 145 -13.07 -7.36 -10.84
C PRO A 145 -13.68 -5.95 -10.76
N PRO A 146 -13.73 -5.20 -11.89
CA PRO A 146 -14.01 -3.76 -11.87
C PRO A 146 -15.47 -3.39 -11.58
N HIS A 147 -16.42 -4.32 -11.74
CA HIS A 147 -17.86 -4.04 -11.66
C HIS A 147 -18.51 -4.41 -10.32
N SER A 148 -17.74 -4.85 -9.33
CA SER A 148 -18.30 -5.12 -8.00
C SER A 148 -18.34 -3.85 -7.15
N ALA A 149 -19.45 -3.61 -6.44
CA ALA A 149 -19.59 -2.47 -5.52
C ALA A 149 -18.48 -2.47 -4.45
N LEU A 150 -18.06 -3.65 -4.03
CA LEU A 150 -17.00 -3.86 -3.05
C LEU A 150 -15.63 -3.43 -3.60
N THR A 151 -15.32 -3.74 -4.86
CA THR A 151 -14.08 -3.28 -5.52
C THR A 151 -14.04 -1.76 -5.63
N VAL A 152 -15.17 -1.15 -5.99
CA VAL A 152 -15.27 0.31 -6.10
C VAL A 152 -15.08 0.97 -4.74
N ALA A 153 -15.73 0.47 -3.69
CA ALA A 153 -15.56 0.96 -2.33
C ALA A 153 -14.12 0.84 -1.85
N THR A 154 -13.50 -0.34 -2.05
CA THR A 154 -12.10 -0.61 -1.66
C THR A 154 -11.13 0.35 -2.35
N ARG A 155 -11.30 0.60 -3.65
CA ARG A 155 -10.48 1.56 -4.39
C ARG A 155 -10.65 2.99 -3.86
N SER A 156 -11.89 3.40 -3.57
CA SER A 156 -12.16 4.73 -3.02
C SER A 156 -11.55 4.93 -1.63
N PHE A 157 -11.69 3.94 -0.73
CA PHE A 157 -11.09 3.99 0.60
C PHE A 157 -9.56 3.99 0.55
N TYR A 158 -8.98 3.18 -0.33
CA TYR A 158 -7.53 3.17 -0.53
C TYR A 158 -7.02 4.53 -1.01
N MET A 159 -7.73 5.18 -1.95
CA MET A 159 -7.37 6.53 -2.42
C MET A 159 -7.47 7.58 -1.31
N LEU A 160 -8.50 7.49 -0.46
CA LEU A 160 -8.64 8.38 0.70
C LEU A 160 -7.50 8.16 1.70
N ALA A 161 -7.14 6.90 1.97
CA ALA A 161 -6.04 6.55 2.85
C ALA A 161 -4.70 7.10 2.35
N LEU A 162 -4.43 6.99 1.04
CA LEU A 162 -3.22 7.58 0.44
C LEU A 162 -3.15 9.10 0.67
N ILE A 163 -4.27 9.82 0.47
CA ILE A 163 -4.31 11.27 0.69
C ILE A 163 -4.01 11.63 2.16
N LEU A 164 -4.53 10.85 3.10
CA LEU A 164 -4.30 11.05 4.53
C LEU A 164 -2.87 10.71 4.97
N GLY A 165 -2.19 9.77 4.30
CA GLY A 165 -0.81 9.37 4.60
C GLY A 165 0.28 10.24 3.97
N LEU A 166 -0.03 10.97 2.90
CA LEU A 166 0.92 11.86 2.21
C LEU A 166 1.61 12.91 3.11
N PRO A 167 0.93 13.57 4.08
CA PRO A 167 1.57 14.56 4.95
C PRO A 167 2.75 14.00 5.75
N LEU A 168 2.69 12.73 6.17
CA LEU A 168 3.77 12.09 6.92
C LEU A 168 5.01 11.86 6.05
N MET A 169 4.83 11.61 4.74
CA MET A 169 5.92 11.39 3.78
C MET A 169 6.74 12.67 3.52
N PHE A 170 6.10 13.84 3.56
CA PHE A 170 6.75 15.12 3.28
C PHE A 170 7.39 15.78 4.51
N LEU A 171 7.28 15.15 5.69
CA LEU A 171 7.79 15.67 6.96
C LEU A 171 9.17 15.09 7.31
#